data_AF-A0A7S2I8T6-F1
#
_entry.id   AF-A0A7S2I8T6-F1
#
_cell.length_a   1.000
_cell.length_b   1.000
_cell.length_c   1.000
_cell.angle_alpha   90.00
_cell.angle_beta   90.00
_cell.angle_gamma   90.00
#
_symmetry.space_group_name_H-M   'P 1'
#
loop_
_entity.id
_entity.type
_entity.pdbx_description
1 polymer ?
#
loop_
_entity_poly.entity_id
_entity_poly.type
_entity_poly.pdbx_seq_one_letter_code
_entity_poly.pdbx_strand_id
1 'polypeptide(L)'
;MTVTSKYFERTVAAAIFLNAIYIGIMTEVMAVNEYATSPLTFTVIELVFLGVFTTEIALKLYVYRCQLFTRRTASGKVNDGRYWNMLDCLIIGLQVIETILMPFDLESNAFQGLSVIRILRLLRLVRIVRIVKVMRFVADLRMIIYSIWRSISLFFWSVVALILLNFICSVYFTEFVLTNKVNGVIRNRTTINPYFGSLTQTMISLFQAVTGGIDWRDLTDVLSKETSPWIILPFL
;
A
#
# COMPACT_ATOMS: atom_id res chain seq x y z
N MET A 1 7.24 -24.88 -27.37
CA MET A 1 6.17 -24.17 -28.11
C MET A 1 4.83 -24.10 -27.36
N THR A 2 4.61 -24.84 -26.26
CA THR A 2 3.29 -24.90 -25.58
C THR A 2 3.03 -23.75 -24.59
N VAL A 3 4.05 -23.26 -23.88
CA VAL A 3 3.90 -22.19 -22.85
C VAL A 3 3.60 -20.81 -23.45
N THR A 4 3.94 -20.59 -24.73
CA THR A 4 3.68 -19.34 -25.48
C THR A 4 2.35 -19.35 -26.24
N SER A 5 1.54 -20.39 -26.07
CA SER A 5 0.28 -20.52 -26.79
C SER A 5 -0.77 -19.58 -26.21
N LYS A 6 -1.50 -18.86 -27.07
CA LYS A 6 -2.62 -17.99 -26.67
C LYS A 6 -3.69 -18.74 -25.87
N TYR A 7 -3.83 -20.05 -26.11
CA TYR A 7 -4.74 -20.90 -25.33
C TYR A 7 -4.26 -21.07 -23.89
N PHE A 8 -2.96 -21.26 -23.67
CA PHE A 8 -2.36 -21.38 -22.35
C PHE A 8 -2.51 -20.09 -21.53
N GLU A 9 -2.31 -18.93 -22.17
CA GLU A 9 -2.52 -17.63 -21.50
C GLU A 9 -3.97 -17.42 -21.09
N ARG A 10 -4.93 -17.79 -21.96
CA ARG A 10 -6.37 -17.70 -21.65
C ARG A 10 -6.79 -18.63 -20.52
N THR A 11 -6.28 -19.86 -20.48
CA THR A 11 -6.60 -20.81 -19.41
C THR A 11 -6.05 -20.35 -18.07
N VAL A 12 -4.84 -19.80 -18.05
CA VAL A 12 -4.24 -19.22 -16.84
C VAL A 12 -5.04 -17.99 -16.39
N ALA A 13 -5.41 -17.10 -17.31
CA ALA A 13 -6.22 -15.92 -16.99
C ALA A 13 -7.58 -16.31 -16.38
N ALA A 14 -8.24 -17.32 -16.96
CA ALA A 14 -9.49 -17.86 -16.42
C ALA A 14 -9.29 -18.46 -15.01
N ALA A 15 -8.22 -19.21 -14.79
CA ALA A 15 -7.89 -19.77 -13.47
C ALA A 15 -7.65 -18.69 -12.41
N ILE A 16 -6.98 -17.58 -12.77
CA ILE A 16 -6.77 -16.45 -11.86
C ILE A 16 -8.09 -15.74 -11.55
N PHE A 17 -8.94 -15.52 -12.55
CA PHE A 17 -10.25 -14.91 -12.35
C PHE A 17 -11.14 -15.76 -11.44
N LEU A 18 -11.18 -17.07 -11.67
CA LEU A 18 -11.88 -18.02 -10.79
C LEU A 18 -11.29 -18.02 -9.38
N ASN A 19 -9.96 -17.94 -9.24
CA ASN A 19 -9.31 -17.85 -7.93
C ASN A 19 -9.71 -16.55 -7.20
N ALA A 20 -9.85 -15.43 -7.90
CA ALA A 20 -10.29 -14.17 -7.31
C ALA A 20 -11.75 -14.23 -6.81
N ILE A 21 -12.66 -14.79 -7.61
CA ILE A 21 -14.06 -15.03 -7.19
C ILE A 21 -14.09 -15.92 -5.97
N TYR A 22 -13.31 -17.01 -6.01
CA TYR A 22 -13.21 -17.96 -4.91
C TYR A 22 -12.72 -17.30 -3.60
N ILE A 23 -11.70 -16.45 -3.66
CA ILE A 23 -11.22 -15.68 -2.49
C ILE A 23 -12.34 -14.80 -1.94
N GLY A 24 -13.14 -14.17 -2.80
CA GLY A 24 -14.30 -13.36 -2.40
C GLY A 24 -15.34 -14.18 -1.64
N ILE A 25 -15.77 -15.31 -2.22
CA ILE A 25 -16.76 -16.22 -1.61
C ILE A 25 -16.25 -16.76 -0.27
N MET A 26 -14.99 -17.21 -0.23
CA MET A 26 -14.35 -17.70 0.99
C MET A 26 -14.33 -16.63 2.08
N THR A 27 -14.00 -15.38 1.72
CA THR A 27 -13.97 -14.26 2.67
C THR A 27 -15.35 -13.97 3.24
N GLU A 28 -16.39 -13.96 2.40
CA GLU A 28 -17.79 -13.76 2.82
C GLU A 28 -18.24 -14.89 3.77
N VAL A 29 -18.03 -16.15 3.38
CA VAL A 29 -18.44 -17.31 4.19
C VAL A 29 -17.71 -17.34 5.54
N MET A 30 -16.42 -16.97 5.57
CA MET A 30 -15.66 -16.84 6.82
C MET A 30 -16.18 -15.73 7.72
N ALA A 31 -16.56 -14.59 7.13
CA ALA A 31 -17.08 -13.45 7.89
C ALA A 31 -18.48 -13.75 8.47
N VAL A 32 -19.39 -14.32 7.66
CA VAL A 32 -20.77 -14.61 8.08
C VAL A 32 -20.85 -15.68 9.16
N ASN A 33 -20.02 -16.72 9.07
CA ASN A 33 -20.04 -17.84 10.01
C ASN A 33 -18.98 -17.72 11.14
N GLU A 34 -18.28 -16.58 11.21
CA GLU A 34 -17.24 -16.29 12.20
C GLU A 34 -16.15 -17.37 12.33
N TYR A 35 -15.79 -18.01 11.21
CA TYR A 35 -14.76 -19.06 11.22
C TYR A 35 -13.36 -18.46 11.46
N ALA A 36 -12.72 -18.84 12.59
CA ALA A 36 -11.34 -18.43 12.89
C ALA A 36 -10.29 -19.10 11.98
N THR A 37 -10.61 -20.28 11.44
CA THR A 37 -9.77 -21.10 10.56
C THR A 37 -10.56 -21.57 9.35
N SER A 38 -9.88 -21.73 8.20
CA SER A 38 -10.52 -22.25 6.99
C SER A 38 -10.97 -23.69 7.19
N PRO A 39 -12.25 -24.02 6.90
CA PRO A 39 -12.66 -25.41 6.80
C PRO A 39 -11.87 -26.13 5.70
N LEU A 40 -11.68 -27.43 5.88
CA LEU A 40 -10.82 -28.27 5.03
C LEU A 40 -11.16 -28.19 3.53
N THR A 41 -12.44 -28.06 3.20
CA THR A 41 -12.92 -27.92 1.82
C THR A 41 -12.31 -26.71 1.12
N PHE A 42 -12.24 -25.57 1.80
CA PHE A 42 -11.61 -24.37 1.23
C PHE A 42 -10.10 -24.53 1.10
N THR A 43 -9.45 -25.13 2.10
CA THR A 43 -8.00 -25.38 2.04
C THR A 43 -7.62 -26.29 0.87
N VAL A 44 -8.41 -27.33 0.56
CA VAL A 44 -8.16 -28.22 -0.59
C VAL A 44 -8.26 -27.47 -1.91
N ILE A 45 -9.28 -26.61 -2.08
CA ILE A 45 -9.44 -25.83 -3.32
C ILE A 45 -8.29 -24.82 -3.48
N GLU A 46 -7.85 -24.17 -2.40
CA GLU A 46 -6.68 -23.30 -2.43
C GLU A 46 -5.40 -24.05 -2.83
N LEU A 47 -5.23 -25.28 -2.36
CA LEU A 47 -4.10 -26.14 -2.73
C LEU A 47 -4.14 -26.52 -4.23
N VAL A 48 -5.32 -26.77 -4.79
CA VAL A 48 -5.49 -27.02 -6.23
C VAL A 48 -5.05 -25.79 -7.04
N PHE A 49 -5.53 -24.60 -6.69
CA PHE A 49 -5.09 -23.37 -7.36
C PHE A 49 -3.58 -23.13 -7.21
N LEU A 50 -3.01 -23.40 -6.02
CA LEU A 50 -1.56 -23.33 -5.80
C LEU A 50 -0.81 -24.29 -6.74
N GLY A 51 -1.27 -25.53 -6.87
CA GLY A 51 -0.68 -26.51 -7.79
C GLY A 51 -0.69 -26.03 -9.23
N VAL A 52 -1.81 -25.48 -9.70
CA VAL A 52 -1.94 -24.92 -11.06
C VAL A 52 -0.96 -23.76 -11.28
N PHE A 53 -0.84 -22.82 -10.34
CA PHE A 53 0.08 -21.69 -10.50
C PHE A 53 1.55 -22.06 -10.31
N THR A 54 1.83 -23.03 -9.44
CA THR A 54 3.19 -23.56 -9.25
C THR A 54 3.67 -24.27 -10.52
N THR A 55 2.81 -25.09 -11.13
CA THR A 55 3.13 -25.76 -12.40
C THR A 55 3.30 -24.76 -13.55
N GLU A 56 2.46 -23.71 -13.63
CA GLU A 56 2.65 -22.61 -14.59
C GLU A 56 4.04 -21.98 -14.47
N ILE A 57 4.46 -21.59 -13.26
CA ILE A 57 5.77 -20.97 -13.04
C ILE A 57 6.91 -21.96 -13.24
N ALA A 58 6.77 -23.22 -12.82
CA ALA A 58 7.78 -24.25 -13.06
C ALA A 58 8.01 -24.47 -14.57
N LEU A 59 6.94 -24.51 -15.36
CA LEU A 59 7.03 -24.62 -16.82
C LEU A 59 7.69 -23.37 -17.43
N LYS A 60 7.33 -22.17 -16.98
CA LYS A 60 7.97 -20.92 -17.42
C LYS A 60 9.45 -20.91 -17.04
N LEU A 61 9.81 -21.34 -15.84
CA LEU A 61 11.20 -21.43 -15.39
C LEU A 61 11.99 -22.47 -16.18
N TYR A 62 11.38 -23.60 -16.52
CA TYR A 62 12.02 -24.64 -17.34
C TYR A 62 12.32 -24.14 -18.76
N VAL A 63 11.37 -23.44 -19.38
CA VAL A 63 11.50 -22.92 -20.76
C VAL A 63 12.44 -21.72 -20.83
N TYR A 64 12.27 -20.73 -19.94
CA TYR A 64 13.00 -19.46 -19.99
C TYR A 64 14.26 -19.45 -19.11
N ARG A 65 14.43 -20.40 -18.18
CA ARG A 65 15.57 -20.51 -17.25
C ARG A 65 15.82 -19.18 -16.51
N CYS A 66 17.09 -18.83 -16.28
CA CYS A 66 17.48 -17.55 -15.68
C CYS A 66 17.14 -16.33 -16.56
N GLN A 67 16.80 -16.52 -17.84
CA GLN A 67 16.42 -15.42 -18.73
C GLN A 67 15.03 -14.85 -18.41
N LEU A 68 14.24 -15.58 -17.64
CA LEU A 68 12.98 -15.09 -17.04
C LEU A 68 13.21 -13.85 -16.17
N PHE A 69 14.40 -13.77 -15.56
CA PHE A 69 14.86 -12.66 -14.74
C PHE A 69 15.92 -11.80 -15.41
N THR A 70 16.18 -11.94 -16.71
CA THR A 70 17.19 -11.10 -17.39
C THR A 70 16.50 -10.08 -18.29
N ARG A 71 17.10 -8.89 -18.44
CA ARG A 71 16.56 -7.80 -19.27
C ARG A 71 16.54 -8.15 -20.77
N ARG A 72 17.41 -9.08 -21.19
CA ARG A 72 17.54 -9.60 -22.55
C ARG A 72 17.28 -11.10 -22.56
N THR A 73 16.46 -11.57 -23.48
CA THR A 73 16.34 -13.01 -23.82
C THR A 73 17.52 -13.44 -24.69
N ALA A 74 17.80 -14.74 -24.81
CA ALA A 74 18.81 -15.28 -25.73
C ALA A 74 18.60 -14.85 -27.19
N SER A 75 17.37 -14.46 -27.55
CA SER A 75 17.01 -13.92 -28.87
C SER A 75 17.27 -12.41 -29.03
N GLY A 76 17.85 -11.74 -28.02
CA GLY A 76 18.09 -10.29 -28.03
C GLY A 76 16.85 -9.41 -27.77
N LYS A 77 15.64 -9.99 -27.69
CA LYS A 77 14.41 -9.25 -27.41
C LYS A 77 14.34 -8.79 -25.94
N VAL A 78 13.87 -7.55 -25.75
CA VAL A 78 13.59 -6.96 -24.43
C VAL A 78 12.41 -7.69 -23.79
N ASN A 79 12.57 -8.09 -22.53
CA ASN A 79 11.52 -8.77 -21.76
C ASN A 79 10.75 -7.78 -20.88
N ASP A 80 9.74 -7.12 -21.46
CA ASP A 80 8.90 -6.14 -20.74
C ASP A 80 8.07 -6.77 -19.61
N GLY A 81 7.87 -8.10 -19.64
CA GLY A 81 7.13 -8.87 -18.63
C GLY A 81 7.95 -9.30 -17.42
N ARG A 82 9.25 -8.97 -17.33
CA ARG A 82 10.15 -9.46 -16.26
C ARG A 82 9.63 -9.16 -14.86
N TYR A 83 9.16 -7.94 -14.61
CA TYR A 83 8.67 -7.52 -13.29
C TYR A 83 7.44 -8.32 -12.86
N TRP A 84 6.52 -8.58 -13.80
CA TRP A 84 5.34 -9.40 -13.56
C TRP A 84 5.71 -10.85 -13.23
N ASN A 85 6.68 -11.41 -13.96
CA ASN A 85 7.16 -12.76 -13.69
C ASN A 85 7.89 -12.85 -12.33
N MET A 86 8.66 -11.83 -11.93
CA MET A 86 9.26 -11.74 -10.59
C MET A 86 8.21 -11.69 -9.49
N LEU A 87 7.18 -10.86 -9.67
CA LEU A 87 6.06 -10.74 -8.75
C LEU A 87 5.29 -12.07 -8.63
N ASP A 88 5.09 -12.79 -9.73
CA ASP A 88 4.46 -14.11 -9.69
C ASP A 88 5.27 -15.12 -8.88
N CYS A 89 6.58 -15.20 -9.12
CA CYS A 89 7.47 -16.09 -8.38
C CYS A 89 7.48 -15.75 -6.89
N LEU A 90 7.51 -14.47 -6.54
CA LEU A 90 7.45 -14.02 -5.14
C LEU A 90 6.13 -14.45 -4.49
N ILE A 91 4.99 -14.18 -5.14
CA ILE A 91 3.66 -14.51 -4.59
C ILE A 91 3.51 -16.02 -4.39
N ILE A 92 3.91 -16.83 -5.36
CA ILE A 92 3.81 -18.29 -5.27
C ILE A 92 4.79 -18.83 -4.23
N GLY A 93 6.02 -18.30 -4.16
CA GLY A 93 6.99 -18.67 -3.12
C GLY A 93 6.47 -18.38 -1.72
N LEU A 94 5.91 -17.19 -1.49
CA LEU A 94 5.29 -16.83 -0.20
C LEU A 94 4.11 -17.74 0.14
N GLN A 95 3.29 -18.12 -0.85
CA GLN A 95 2.16 -19.03 -0.65
C GLN A 95 2.60 -20.47 -0.32
N VAL A 96 3.65 -20.97 -0.97
CA VAL A 96 4.22 -22.29 -0.64
C VAL A 96 4.77 -22.27 0.79
N ILE A 97 5.50 -21.22 1.17
CA ILE A 97 6.00 -21.05 2.55
C ILE A 97 4.83 -21.03 3.54
N GLU A 98 3.78 -20.26 3.28
CA GLU A 98 2.58 -20.20 4.14
C GLU A 98 1.94 -21.58 4.29
N THR A 99 1.75 -22.31 3.19
CA THR A 99 1.12 -23.64 3.19
C THR A 99 1.95 -24.67 3.94
N ILE A 100 3.28 -24.60 3.84
CA ILE A 100 4.20 -25.50 4.54
C ILE A 100 4.28 -25.15 6.02
N LEU A 101 4.35 -23.87 6.39
CA LEU A 101 4.52 -23.44 7.77
C LEU A 101 3.26 -23.57 8.63
N MET A 102 2.06 -23.48 8.03
CA MET A 102 0.79 -23.52 8.77
C MET A 102 0.57 -24.82 9.58
N PRO A 103 0.87 -26.03 9.07
CA PRO A 103 0.79 -27.26 9.87
C PRO A 103 1.83 -27.37 10.99
N PHE A 104 3.06 -26.85 10.80
CA PHE A 104 4.14 -26.97 11.80
C PHE A 104 3.89 -26.15 13.07
N ASP A 105 3.16 -25.04 12.95
CA ASP A 105 2.75 -24.20 14.10
C ASP A 105 1.73 -24.91 15.00
N LEU A 106 0.97 -25.87 14.46
CA LEU A 106 -0.03 -26.63 15.22
C LEU A 106 0.58 -27.80 16.03
N GLU A 107 1.68 -28.38 15.55
CA GLU A 107 2.31 -29.53 16.23
C GLU A 107 3.48 -29.14 17.14
N SER A 108 4.18 -28.06 16.83
CA SER A 108 5.34 -27.63 17.60
C SER A 108 5.02 -26.37 18.41
N ASN A 109 4.82 -26.53 19.73
CA ASN A 109 4.92 -25.43 20.69
C ASN A 109 6.31 -24.72 20.68
N ALA A 110 7.20 -25.06 19.75
CA ALA A 110 8.54 -24.50 19.58
C ALA A 110 8.51 -23.05 19.06
N PHE A 111 7.43 -22.62 18.38
CA PHE A 111 7.30 -21.28 17.81
C PHE A 111 6.44 -20.32 18.64
N GLN A 112 6.45 -20.43 19.98
CA GLN A 112 5.80 -19.48 20.91
C GLN A 112 6.36 -18.03 20.86
N GLY A 113 7.21 -17.70 19.89
CA GLY A 113 7.60 -16.32 19.63
C GLY A 113 6.48 -15.60 18.91
N LEU A 114 5.95 -14.52 19.52
CA LEU A 114 4.98 -13.55 18.98
C LEU A 114 5.26 -13.07 17.52
N SER A 115 6.43 -13.38 16.95
CA SER A 115 6.85 -13.15 15.57
C SER A 115 6.15 -14.07 14.55
N VAL A 116 6.09 -15.38 14.77
CA VAL A 116 5.64 -16.34 13.74
C VAL A 116 4.15 -16.21 13.48
N ILE A 117 3.33 -16.13 14.53
CA ILE A 117 1.88 -15.90 14.42
C ILE A 117 1.58 -14.57 13.71
N ARG A 118 2.37 -13.50 13.96
CA ARG A 118 2.22 -12.21 13.25
C ARG A 118 2.56 -12.34 11.78
N ILE A 119 3.64 -13.04 11.45
CA ILE A 119 4.05 -13.28 10.05
C ILE A 119 2.99 -14.11 9.33
N LEU A 120 2.47 -15.19 9.94
CA LEU A 120 1.39 -16.00 9.38
C LEU A 120 0.12 -15.17 9.14
N ARG A 121 -0.23 -14.24 10.03
CA ARG A 121 -1.35 -13.29 9.82
C ARG A 121 -1.11 -12.36 8.62
N LEU A 122 0.12 -11.90 8.41
CA LEU A 122 0.48 -11.07 7.25
C LEU A 122 0.53 -11.89 5.96
N LEU A 123 0.96 -13.16 6.02
CA LEU A 123 0.98 -14.06 4.86
C LEU A 123 -0.43 -14.33 4.34
N ARG A 124 -1.45 -14.37 5.21
CA ARG A 124 -2.85 -14.42 4.77
C ARG A 124 -3.27 -13.22 3.91
N LEU A 125 -2.56 -12.08 3.92
CA LEU A 125 -2.81 -10.96 3.01
C LEU A 125 -2.21 -11.19 1.62
N VAL A 126 -1.21 -12.06 1.50
CA VAL A 126 -0.58 -12.42 0.20
C VAL A 126 -1.60 -13.02 -0.76
N ARG A 127 -2.65 -13.70 -0.26
CA ARG A 127 -3.73 -14.20 -1.11
C ARG A 127 -4.48 -13.09 -1.85
N ILE A 128 -4.63 -11.91 -1.23
CA ILE A 128 -5.26 -10.73 -1.87
C ILE A 128 -4.38 -10.21 -3.02
N VAL A 129 -3.06 -10.29 -2.87
CA VAL A 129 -2.10 -9.89 -3.90
C VAL A 129 -2.26 -10.75 -5.18
N ARG A 130 -2.85 -11.95 -5.10
CA ARG A 130 -3.15 -12.76 -6.30
C ARG A 130 -4.18 -12.10 -7.22
N ILE A 131 -5.08 -11.26 -6.69
CA ILE A 131 -6.04 -10.48 -7.49
C ILE A 131 -5.30 -9.50 -8.40
N VAL A 132 -4.17 -8.96 -7.94
CA VAL A 132 -3.29 -8.07 -8.73
C VAL A 132 -2.76 -8.79 -9.98
N LYS A 133 -2.64 -10.13 -9.97
CA LYS A 133 -2.25 -10.90 -11.16
C LYS A 133 -3.26 -10.79 -12.30
N VAL A 134 -4.54 -10.54 -12.03
CA VAL A 134 -5.55 -10.29 -13.08
C VAL A 134 -5.16 -9.08 -13.92
N MET A 135 -4.59 -8.06 -13.28
CA MET A 135 -4.23 -6.79 -13.90
C MET A 135 -3.19 -6.96 -15.03
N ARG A 136 -2.35 -8.01 -15.00
CA ARG A 136 -1.34 -8.25 -16.05
C ARG A 136 -1.94 -8.74 -17.37
N PHE A 137 -3.15 -9.29 -17.35
CA PHE A 137 -3.83 -9.84 -18.53
C PHE A 137 -4.75 -8.83 -19.20
N VAL A 138 -5.21 -7.81 -18.48
CA VAL A 138 -6.04 -6.75 -19.03
C VAL A 138 -5.12 -5.62 -19.52
N ALA A 139 -5.04 -5.45 -20.84
CA ALA A 139 -4.16 -4.45 -21.46
C ALA A 139 -4.42 -3.03 -20.93
N ASP A 140 -5.69 -2.67 -20.76
CA ASP A 140 -6.10 -1.35 -20.27
C ASP A 140 -5.69 -1.12 -18.81
N LEU A 141 -5.82 -2.13 -17.95
CA LEU A 141 -5.36 -2.03 -16.55
C LEU A 141 -3.85 -1.84 -16.47
N ARG A 142 -3.07 -2.52 -17.31
CA ARG A 142 -1.61 -2.30 -17.38
C ARG A 142 -1.28 -0.88 -17.79
N MET A 143 -2.03 -0.32 -18.73
CA MET A 143 -1.82 1.06 -19.19
C MET A 143 -2.13 2.06 -18.08
N ILE A 144 -3.22 1.87 -17.33
CA ILE A 144 -3.56 2.69 -16.16
C ILE A 144 -2.45 2.63 -15.10
N ILE A 145 -1.99 1.43 -14.74
CA ILE A 145 -0.89 1.25 -13.76
C ILE A 145 0.38 1.94 -14.25
N TYR A 146 0.72 1.79 -15.52
CA TYR A 146 1.88 2.46 -16.11
C TYR A 146 1.76 3.99 -15.98
N SER A 147 0.60 4.56 -16.30
CA SER A 147 0.34 5.99 -16.13
C SER A 147 0.46 6.44 -14.68
N ILE A 148 -0.07 5.67 -13.72
CA ILE A 148 0.10 5.94 -12.27
C ILE A 148 1.59 5.94 -11.93
N TRP A 149 2.35 4.92 -12.35
CA TRP A 149 3.78 4.81 -12.07
C TRP A 149 4.58 5.99 -12.61
N ARG A 150 4.24 6.48 -13.79
CA ARG A 150 4.89 7.68 -14.35
C ARG A 150 4.56 8.94 -13.56
N SER A 151 3.33 9.05 -13.06
CA SER A 151 2.89 10.21 -12.28
C SER A 151 3.42 10.23 -10.84
N ILE A 152 3.84 9.09 -10.28
CA ILE A 152 4.36 9.02 -8.89
C ILE A 152 5.54 9.96 -8.66
N SER A 153 6.46 10.08 -9.61
CA SER A 153 7.62 10.97 -9.44
C SER A 153 7.20 12.44 -9.27
N LEU A 154 6.27 12.90 -10.12
CA LEU A 154 5.73 14.26 -10.05
C LEU A 154 4.91 14.48 -8.77
N PHE A 155 4.09 13.50 -8.41
CA PHE A 155 3.31 13.53 -7.18
C PHE A 155 4.22 13.59 -5.94
N PHE A 156 5.30 12.80 -5.91
CA PHE A 156 6.28 12.81 -4.84
C PHE A 156 6.89 14.20 -4.66
N TRP A 157 7.36 14.83 -5.74
CA TRP A 157 7.91 16.19 -5.67
C TRP A 157 6.86 17.23 -5.26
N SER A 158 5.61 17.04 -5.67
CA SER A 158 4.49 17.90 -5.22
C SER A 158 4.26 17.77 -3.72
N VAL A 159 4.28 16.54 -3.17
CA VAL A 159 4.18 16.30 -1.72
C VAL A 159 5.36 16.90 -0.97
N VAL A 160 6.59 16.76 -1.48
CA VAL A 160 7.78 17.39 -0.88
C VAL A 160 7.63 18.91 -0.87
N ALA A 161 7.19 19.51 -1.98
CA ALA A 161 6.95 20.95 -2.06
C ALA A 161 5.89 21.42 -1.06
N LEU A 162 4.78 20.67 -0.89
CA LEU A 162 3.75 20.96 0.10
C LEU A 162 4.28 20.88 1.54
N ILE A 163 5.11 19.87 1.86
CA ILE A 163 5.74 19.74 3.18
C ILE A 163 6.68 20.92 3.45
N LEU A 164 7.49 21.31 2.46
CA LEU A 164 8.40 22.46 2.58
C LEU A 164 7.64 23.78 2.76
N LEU A 165 6.57 24.00 1.98
CA LEU A 165 5.71 25.17 2.13
C LEU A 165 5.08 25.21 3.53
N ASN A 166 4.50 24.09 3.98
CA ASN A 166 3.93 23.98 5.33
C ASN A 166 4.98 24.28 6.41
N PHE A 167 6.20 23.75 6.27
CA PHE A 167 7.31 24.04 7.17
C PHE A 167 7.66 25.53 7.22
N ILE A 168 7.80 26.19 6.07
CA ILE A 168 8.11 27.63 5.98
C ILE A 168 7.02 28.46 6.65
N CYS A 169 5.74 28.20 6.33
CA CYS A 169 4.61 28.87 6.97
C CYS A 169 4.58 28.63 8.48
N SER A 170 4.88 27.40 8.91
CA SER A 170 4.90 27.05 10.34
C SER A 170 5.99 27.79 11.10
N VAL A 171 7.18 27.92 10.52
CA VAL A 171 8.27 28.72 11.11
C VAL A 171 7.82 30.19 11.22
N TYR A 172 7.27 30.75 10.14
CA TYR A 172 6.77 32.13 10.13
C TYR A 172 5.74 32.38 11.24
N PHE A 173 4.68 31.57 11.33
CA PHE A 173 3.63 31.76 12.33
C PHE A 173 4.13 31.52 13.75
N THR A 174 5.01 30.54 13.96
CA THR A 174 5.57 30.27 15.29
C THR A 174 6.44 31.43 15.77
N GLU A 175 7.31 31.98 14.91
CA GLU A 175 8.13 33.15 15.22
C GLU A 175 7.27 34.42 15.43
N PHE A 176 6.24 34.60 14.62
CA PHE A 176 5.29 35.71 14.77
C PHE A 176 4.56 35.64 16.13
N VAL A 177 4.02 34.47 16.48
CA VAL A 177 3.34 34.26 17.76
C VAL A 177 4.32 34.38 18.93
N LEU A 178 5.54 33.88 18.79
CA LEU A 178 6.60 34.04 19.80
C LEU A 178 6.90 35.52 20.06
N THR A 179 7.11 36.31 19.00
CA THR A 179 7.39 37.75 19.10
C THR A 179 6.25 38.48 19.82
N ASN A 180 4.99 38.20 19.48
CA ASN A 180 3.83 38.81 20.14
C ASN A 180 3.63 38.32 21.59
N LYS A 181 4.07 37.10 21.94
CA LYS A 181 4.09 36.61 23.33
C LYS A 181 5.14 37.34 24.17
N VAL A 182 6.32 37.58 23.59
CA VAL A 182 7.43 38.30 24.27
C VAL A 182 7.07 39.78 24.47
N ASN A 183 6.44 40.41 23.48
CA ASN A 183 6.02 41.81 23.55
C ASN A 183 4.78 42.06 24.44
N GLY A 184 4.20 41.01 25.03
CA GLY A 184 3.02 41.13 25.89
C GLY A 184 1.71 41.47 25.17
N VAL A 185 1.67 41.35 23.84
CA VAL A 185 0.47 41.61 23.01
C VAL A 185 -0.56 40.50 23.22
N ILE A 186 -0.11 39.24 23.20
CA ILE A 186 -0.97 38.07 23.42
C ILE A 186 -1.26 37.93 24.91
N ARG A 187 -2.53 38.17 25.29
CA ARG A 187 -3.00 38.09 26.68
C ARG A 187 -3.45 36.69 27.04
N ASN A 188 -4.12 35.97 26.13
CA ASN A 188 -4.63 34.65 26.40
C ASN A 188 -3.78 33.56 25.72
N ARG A 189 -2.83 32.98 26.48
CA ARG A 189 -1.97 31.91 25.95
C ARG A 189 -2.69 30.56 25.82
N THR A 190 -3.81 30.37 26.51
CA THR A 190 -4.51 29.07 26.55
C THR A 190 -5.21 28.73 25.23
N THR A 191 -5.64 29.75 24.48
CA THR A 191 -6.31 29.60 23.18
C THR A 191 -5.34 29.45 22.03
N ILE A 192 -4.18 30.12 22.08
CA ILE A 192 -3.21 30.13 20.97
C ILE A 192 -2.17 28.99 21.05
N ASN A 193 -1.81 28.54 22.27
CA ASN A 193 -0.79 27.50 22.44
C ASN A 193 -1.15 26.12 21.85
N PRO A 194 -2.41 25.67 21.84
CA PRO A 194 -2.77 24.40 21.19
C PRO A 194 -2.41 24.36 19.70
N TYR A 195 -2.49 25.51 19.02
CA TYR A 195 -2.27 25.63 17.58
C TYR A 195 -0.86 26.14 17.22
N PHE A 196 -0.38 27.17 17.92
CA PHE A 196 0.87 27.90 17.62
C PHE A 196 1.83 27.93 18.82
N GLY A 197 1.76 26.94 19.71
CA GLY A 197 2.59 26.86 20.91
C GLY A 197 4.05 26.47 20.62
N SER A 198 4.26 25.63 19.62
CA SER A 198 5.55 25.12 19.17
C SER A 198 5.54 24.88 17.68
N LEU A 199 6.71 24.79 17.05
CA LEU A 199 6.84 24.57 15.61
C LEU A 199 6.08 23.32 15.15
N THR A 200 6.20 22.20 15.88
CA THR A 200 5.52 20.94 15.55
C THR A 200 4.00 21.08 15.63
N GLN A 201 3.48 21.77 16.65
CA GLN A 201 2.03 22.02 16.78
C GLN A 201 1.52 22.90 15.63
N THR A 202 2.28 23.94 15.26
CA THR A 202 1.94 24.79 14.12
C THR A 202 1.92 23.99 12.81
N MET A 203 2.92 23.14 12.58
CA MET A 203 2.98 22.26 11.41
C MET A 203 1.79 21.31 11.31
N ILE A 204 1.39 20.71 12.43
CA ILE A 204 0.22 19.82 12.48
C ILE A 204 -1.07 20.61 12.24
N SER A 205 -1.22 21.77 12.89
CA SER A 205 -2.42 22.60 12.78
C SER A 205 -2.63 23.12 11.36
N LEU A 206 -1.56 23.64 10.72
CA LEU A 206 -1.62 24.08 9.32
C LEU A 206 -1.84 22.90 8.36
N PHE A 207 -1.24 21.74 8.63
CA PHE A 207 -1.51 20.53 7.84
C PHE A 207 -2.98 20.10 7.96
N GLN A 208 -3.55 20.14 9.17
CA GLN A 208 -4.97 19.85 9.40
C GLN A 208 -5.86 20.85 8.68
N ALA A 209 -5.52 22.15 8.66
CA ALA A 209 -6.26 23.15 7.91
C ALA A 209 -6.24 22.89 6.39
N VAL A 210 -5.07 22.56 5.82
CA VAL A 210 -4.92 22.25 4.38
C VAL A 210 -5.66 20.96 3.98
N THR A 211 -5.69 19.96 4.87
CA THR A 211 -6.34 18.66 4.62
C THR A 211 -7.82 18.62 4.99
N GLY A 212 -8.37 19.70 5.55
CA GLY A 212 -9.77 19.79 5.99
C GLY A 212 -10.07 19.06 7.31
N GLY A 213 -9.05 18.79 8.12
CA GLY A 213 -9.20 18.22 9.46
C GLY A 213 -9.69 19.22 10.51
N ILE A 214 -9.30 20.50 10.39
CA ILE A 214 -9.86 21.62 11.15
C ILE A 214 -10.23 22.74 10.18
N ASP A 215 -11.24 23.54 10.50
CA ASP A 215 -11.55 24.70 9.67
C ASP A 215 -10.40 25.70 9.79
N TRP A 216 -9.91 26.20 8.65
CA TRP A 216 -8.88 27.24 8.64
C TRP A 216 -9.35 28.50 9.37
N ARG A 217 -10.67 28.72 9.45
CA ARG A 217 -11.28 29.81 10.24
C ARG A 217 -10.98 29.71 11.72
N ASP A 218 -10.94 28.51 12.29
CA ASP A 218 -10.65 28.34 13.71
C ASP A 218 -9.22 28.83 14.04
N LEU A 219 -8.28 28.68 13.11
CA LEU A 219 -6.92 29.19 13.24
C LEU A 219 -6.84 30.70 13.09
N THR A 220 -7.51 31.25 12.08
CA THR A 220 -7.47 32.70 11.78
C THR A 220 -8.24 33.52 12.82
N ASP A 221 -9.32 33.00 13.39
CA ASP A 221 -10.08 33.65 14.46
C ASP A 221 -9.24 33.77 15.73
N VAL A 222 -8.50 32.72 16.11
CA VAL A 222 -7.59 32.76 17.25
C VAL A 222 -6.43 33.74 17.01
N LEU A 223 -5.83 33.71 15.83
CA LEU A 223 -4.73 34.62 15.47
C LEU A 223 -5.18 36.09 15.43
N SER A 224 -6.31 36.38 14.78
CA SER A 224 -6.82 37.74 14.60
C SER A 224 -7.27 38.37 15.92
N LYS A 225 -7.87 37.57 16.81
CA LYS A 225 -8.32 38.02 18.13
C LYS A 225 -7.16 38.38 19.07
N GLU A 226 -6.05 37.63 19.00
CA GLU A 226 -4.92 37.80 19.94
C GLU A 226 -3.79 38.69 19.40
N THR A 227 -3.75 38.98 18.10
CA THR A 227 -2.64 39.77 17.50
C THR A 227 -3.12 40.93 16.65
N SER A 228 -3.62 40.68 15.43
CA SER A 228 -4.01 41.72 14.47
C SER A 228 -4.91 41.16 13.36
N PRO A 229 -5.91 41.91 12.86
CA PRO A 229 -6.77 41.46 11.76
C PRO A 229 -6.04 41.20 10.44
N TRP A 230 -4.87 41.83 10.23
CA TRP A 230 -4.11 41.71 8.98
C TRP A 230 -3.39 40.35 8.83
N ILE A 231 -3.31 39.57 9.90
CA ILE A 231 -2.67 38.25 9.93
C ILE A 231 -3.44 37.18 9.14
N ILE A 232 -4.66 37.50 8.69
CA ILE A 232 -5.55 36.61 7.94
C ILE A 232 -5.12 36.52 6.46
N LEU A 233 -4.38 37.50 5.93
CA LEU A 233 -3.98 37.57 4.52
C LEU A 233 -3.29 36.32 3.97
N PRO A 234 -2.41 35.62 4.71
CA PRO A 234 -1.78 34.38 4.22
C PRO A 234 -2.74 33.17 4.14
N PHE A 235 -3.95 33.28 4.69
CA PHE A 235 -4.98 32.24 4.68
C PHE A 235 -6.06 32.47 3.60
N LEU A 236 -6.01 33.59 2.89
CA LEU A 236 -6.86 33.95 1.74
C LEU A 236 -6.21 33.50 0.43
#